data_AF-A0A242JXL0-F1
#
_entry.id   AF-A0A242JXL0-F1
#
_cell.length_a   1.000
_cell.length_b   1.000
_cell.length_c   1.000
_cell.angle_alpha   90.00
_cell.angle_beta   90.00
_cell.angle_gamma   90.00
#
_symmetry.space_group_name_H-M   'P 1'
#
loop_
_entity.id
_entity.type
_entity.pdbx_description
1 polymer ?
#
loop_
_entity_poly.entity_id
_entity_poly.type
_entity_poly.pdbx_seq_one_letter_code
_entity_poly.pdbx_strand_id
1 'polypeptide(L)'
;MKKEKNILLYGLSAGKYEFFNKVKGEEIDLGEREFQIDKKLPTFVSYKSYSISTYINEFARILFDEKENLKTPEQWQQFSQDWPKYISMSHKNLPLWKEYYRCMKITAETKENYINNLTKQGCKNGINMAIANPNIMIYFVLDKLNMNFVTDKAKKFKSSYTGIELRYIYRHWSEAKESIVFFEKNKEVKAPWIKGKYIDAWERYANKRAYRLLGKKIRKAIEEREARAFQELNESILQHRPTHEYMDKEEKYWELSKLIAKTSEVHPKKIQNTQVSTFQKNKEKGFRSFKTLREFGNKKATVNNCKKKQLEYYFELSI
;
A
#
# COMPACT_ATOMS: atom_id res chain seq x y z
N MET A 1 -10.59 -18.64 35.09
CA MET A 1 -9.61 -17.53 35.19
C MET A 1 -9.61 -16.76 33.88
N LYS A 2 -9.83 -15.44 33.91
CA LYS A 2 -9.53 -14.59 32.75
C LYS A 2 -8.03 -14.63 32.54
N LYS A 3 -7.59 -14.92 31.32
CA LYS A 3 -6.17 -15.00 30.98
C LYS A 3 -5.66 -13.58 30.75
N GLU A 4 -4.64 -13.17 31.50
CA GLU A 4 -3.97 -11.89 31.27
C GLU A 4 -3.54 -11.77 29.81
N LYS A 5 -3.79 -10.61 29.21
CA LYS A 5 -3.37 -10.34 27.83
C LYS A 5 -2.03 -9.62 27.80
N ASN A 6 -1.25 -9.88 26.76
CA ASN A 6 -0.09 -9.07 26.44
C ASN A 6 -0.54 -7.78 25.75
N ILE A 7 0.17 -6.68 26.00
CA ILE A 7 -0.12 -5.38 25.38
C ILE A 7 1.02 -4.93 24.48
N LEU A 8 0.65 -4.22 23.42
CA LEU A 8 1.57 -3.55 22.51
C LEU A 8 1.13 -2.10 22.29
N LEU A 9 2.01 -1.16 22.61
CA LEU A 9 1.71 0.28 22.62
C LEU A 9 1.98 0.93 21.26
N TYR A 10 0.97 1.64 20.77
CA TYR A 10 1.03 2.46 19.56
C TYR A 10 0.64 3.90 19.86
N GLY A 11 1.08 4.83 18.99
CA GLY A 11 0.87 6.26 19.17
C GLY A 11 2.17 7.05 19.07
N LEU A 12 2.07 8.37 19.30
CA LEU A 12 3.24 9.25 19.36
C LEU A 12 4.09 8.95 20.60
N SER A 13 5.42 9.05 20.49
CA SER A 13 6.35 8.62 21.53
C SER A 13 6.07 9.22 22.92
N ALA A 14 5.87 10.53 22.98
CA ALA A 14 5.56 11.20 24.24
C ALA A 14 4.21 10.74 24.82
N GLY A 15 3.16 10.68 23.99
CA GLY A 15 1.83 10.29 24.44
C GLY A 15 1.75 8.84 24.94
N LYS A 16 2.40 7.89 24.24
CA LYS A 16 2.39 6.49 24.65
C LYS A 16 3.21 6.23 25.92
N TYR A 17 4.30 6.99 26.15
CA TYR A 17 5.06 6.92 27.41
C TYR A 17 4.27 7.50 28.58
N GLU A 18 3.69 8.70 28.41
CA GLU A 18 2.82 9.33 29.42
C GLU A 18 1.65 8.40 29.80
N PHE A 19 0.99 7.80 28.81
CA PHE A 19 -0.08 6.83 29.02
C PHE A 19 0.41 5.58 29.78
N PHE A 20 1.52 4.98 29.37
CA PHE A 20 2.05 3.78 30.03
C PHE A 20 2.40 4.01 31.50
N ASN A 21 2.98 5.18 31.83
CA ASN A 21 3.29 5.53 33.21
C ASN A 21 2.03 5.51 34.09
N LYS A 22 0.94 6.07 33.57
CA LYS A 22 -0.35 6.12 34.26
C LYS A 22 -1.01 4.75 34.36
N VAL A 23 -0.94 3.92 33.32
CA VAL A 23 -1.38 2.52 33.38
C VAL A 23 -0.63 1.76 34.46
N LYS A 24 0.71 1.91 34.51
CA LYS A 24 1.55 1.23 35.50
C LYS A 24 1.28 1.72 36.92
N GLY A 25 0.98 3.02 37.08
CA GLY A 25 0.59 3.64 38.35
C GLY A 25 -0.88 3.45 38.73
N GLU A 26 -1.65 2.66 37.97
CA GLU A 26 -3.08 2.39 38.22
C GLU A 26 -3.96 3.65 38.18
N GLU A 27 -3.51 4.72 37.52
CA GLU A 27 -4.26 5.98 37.33
C GLU A 27 -5.29 5.88 36.19
N ILE A 28 -5.27 4.80 35.40
CA ILE A 28 -6.17 4.57 34.27
C ILE A 28 -6.98 3.30 34.54
N ASP A 29 -8.30 3.46 34.60
CA ASP A 29 -9.22 2.34 34.62
C ASP A 29 -9.24 1.67 33.25
N LEU A 30 -8.77 0.42 33.21
CA LEU A 30 -8.75 -0.42 32.01
C LEU A 30 -9.91 -1.43 31.99
N GLY A 31 -10.84 -1.29 32.95
CA GLY A 31 -11.97 -2.19 33.18
C GLY A 31 -11.49 -3.54 33.67
N GLU A 32 -12.20 -4.60 33.26
CA GLU A 32 -11.88 -5.98 33.66
C GLU A 32 -10.69 -6.60 32.89
N ARG A 33 -9.94 -5.79 32.11
CA ARG A 33 -8.80 -6.28 31.32
C ARG A 33 -7.55 -6.29 32.16
N GLU A 34 -7.10 -7.48 32.54
CA GLU A 34 -5.79 -7.70 33.15
C GLU A 34 -4.72 -7.88 32.08
N PHE A 35 -3.55 -7.31 32.31
CA PHE A 35 -2.42 -7.40 31.41
C PHE A 35 -1.11 -7.57 32.16
N GLN A 36 -0.18 -8.25 31.50
CA GLN A 36 1.14 -8.52 32.03
C GLN A 36 1.99 -7.25 31.96
N ILE A 37 2.03 -6.46 33.04
CA ILE A 37 3.05 -5.42 33.23
C ILE A 37 3.95 -5.80 34.40
N ASP A 38 5.25 -5.79 34.16
CA ASP A 38 6.23 -5.86 35.24
C ASP A 38 6.21 -4.54 36.02
N LYS A 39 5.49 -4.55 37.16
CA LYS A 39 5.38 -3.41 38.07
C LYS A 39 6.68 -3.17 38.85
N LYS A 40 7.53 -4.20 39.03
CA LYS A 40 8.77 -4.14 39.82
C LYS A 40 9.89 -3.44 39.06
N LEU A 41 9.94 -3.57 37.73
CA LEU A 41 10.97 -2.92 36.91
C LEU A 41 10.79 -1.40 36.85
N PRO A 42 11.88 -0.60 36.74
CA PRO A 42 11.79 0.83 36.48
C PRO A 42 10.90 1.13 35.26
N THR A 43 10.08 2.18 35.34
CA THR A 43 9.01 2.44 34.35
C THR A 43 9.54 2.56 32.93
N PHE A 44 10.69 3.20 32.73
CA PHE A 44 11.33 3.29 31.42
C PHE A 44 11.74 1.91 30.84
N VAL A 45 12.24 1.01 31.68
CA VAL A 45 12.63 -0.35 31.29
C VAL A 45 11.38 -1.16 30.94
N SER A 46 10.38 -1.12 31.82
CA SER A 46 9.09 -1.80 31.62
C SER A 46 8.41 -1.32 30.33
N TYR A 47 8.33 0.00 30.10
CA TYR A 47 7.74 0.60 28.90
C TYR A 47 8.35 0.09 27.60
N LYS A 48 9.68 -0.07 27.55
CA LYS A 48 10.35 -0.59 26.35
C LYS A 48 9.85 -1.98 25.99
N SER A 49 9.53 -2.84 26.96
CA SER A 49 9.05 -4.20 26.72
C SER A 49 7.72 -4.27 25.98
N TYR A 50 6.90 -3.22 26.09
CA TYR A 50 5.56 -3.13 25.51
C TYR A 50 5.47 -2.17 24.32
N SER A 51 6.57 -1.51 23.95
CA SER A 51 6.58 -0.57 22.82
C SER A 51 6.99 -1.29 21.53
N ILE A 52 6.16 -1.18 20.48
CA ILE A 52 6.50 -1.74 19.16
C ILE A 52 7.84 -1.22 18.62
N SER A 53 8.22 0.02 18.97
CA SER A 53 9.48 0.61 18.55
C SER A 53 10.70 -0.19 19.03
N THR A 54 10.62 -0.85 20.19
CA THR A 54 11.72 -1.67 20.72
C THR A 54 11.98 -2.88 19.84
N TYR A 55 10.93 -3.63 19.48
CA TYR A 55 11.02 -4.78 18.58
C TYR A 55 11.54 -4.41 17.20
N ILE A 56 11.09 -3.27 16.67
CA ILE A 56 11.56 -2.75 15.39
C ILE A 56 13.04 -2.39 15.45
N ASN A 57 13.46 -1.67 16.49
CA ASN A 57 14.84 -1.20 16.62
C ASN A 57 15.81 -2.37 16.82
N GLU A 58 15.42 -3.39 17.59
CA GLU A 58 16.26 -4.58 17.76
C GLU A 58 16.42 -5.34 16.44
N PHE A 59 15.34 -5.51 15.68
CA PHE A 59 15.43 -6.12 14.36
C PHE A 59 16.22 -5.26 13.37
N ALA A 60 16.13 -3.93 13.45
CA ALA A 60 16.93 -3.01 12.65
C ALA A 60 18.42 -3.14 12.93
N ARG A 61 18.79 -3.29 14.20
CA ARG A 61 20.17 -3.55 14.61
C ARG A 61 20.67 -4.85 14.00
N ILE A 62 19.93 -5.95 14.16
CA ILE A 62 20.29 -7.26 13.60
C ILE A 62 20.47 -7.18 12.08
N LEU A 63 19.52 -6.54 11.37
CA LEU A 63 19.63 -6.35 9.92
C LEU A 63 20.84 -5.50 9.53
N PHE A 64 21.16 -4.47 10.30
CA PHE A 64 22.32 -3.61 10.04
C PHE A 64 23.63 -4.37 10.22
N ASP A 65 23.72 -5.20 11.27
CA ASP A 65 24.90 -6.01 11.57
C ASP A 65 25.11 -7.10 10.51
N GLU A 66 24.03 -7.72 10.01
CA GLU A 66 24.09 -8.80 9.03
C GLU A 66 24.06 -8.35 7.57
N LYS A 67 23.78 -7.08 7.26
CA LYS A 67 23.53 -6.62 5.88
C LYS A 67 24.63 -7.01 4.87
N GLU A 68 25.89 -7.01 5.31
CA GLU A 68 27.04 -7.35 4.46
C GLU A 68 27.09 -8.86 4.15
N ASN A 69 26.46 -9.69 4.97
CA ASN A 69 26.35 -11.14 4.78
C ASN A 69 25.10 -11.54 3.97
N LEU A 70 24.20 -10.60 3.66
CA LEU A 70 22.90 -10.87 3.02
C LEU A 70 22.90 -10.47 1.53
N LYS A 71 23.78 -11.08 0.73
CA LYS A 71 23.97 -10.77 -0.70
C LYS A 71 23.16 -11.69 -1.63
N THR A 72 22.99 -12.96 -1.29
CA THR A 72 22.29 -13.95 -2.15
C THR A 72 20.90 -14.30 -1.62
N PRO A 73 19.98 -14.81 -2.48
CA PRO A 73 18.68 -15.31 -2.04
C PRO A 73 18.76 -16.37 -0.94
N GLU A 74 19.75 -17.28 -1.02
CA GLU A 74 19.96 -18.36 -0.05
C GLU A 74 20.35 -17.82 1.32
N GLN A 75 21.22 -16.79 1.34
CA GLN A 75 21.59 -16.10 2.58
C GLN A 75 20.39 -15.42 3.24
N TRP A 76 19.53 -14.77 2.43
CA TRP A 76 18.28 -14.19 2.92
C TRP A 76 17.30 -15.24 3.47
N GLN A 77 17.21 -16.39 2.80
CA GLN A 77 16.39 -17.51 3.25
C GLN A 77 16.91 -18.08 4.58
N GLN A 78 18.22 -18.29 4.70
CA GLN A 78 18.84 -18.76 5.94
C GLN A 78 18.62 -17.75 7.07
N PHE A 79 18.88 -16.47 6.82
CA PHE A 79 18.65 -15.41 7.79
C PHE A 79 17.19 -15.36 8.26
N SER A 80 16.23 -15.54 7.36
CA SER A 80 14.80 -15.55 7.73
C SER A 80 14.45 -16.60 8.79
N GLN A 81 15.22 -17.71 8.84
CA GLN A 81 15.06 -18.80 9.81
C GLN A 81 15.91 -18.57 11.07
N ASP A 82 17.11 -18.00 10.90
CA ASP A 82 18.13 -17.94 11.94
C ASP A 82 18.19 -16.63 12.70
N TRP A 83 17.55 -15.56 12.22
CA TRP A 83 17.73 -14.26 12.82
C TRP A 83 17.38 -14.16 14.32
N PRO A 84 16.47 -14.99 14.90
CA PRO A 84 16.27 -15.02 16.35
C PRO A 84 17.53 -15.33 17.16
N LYS A 85 18.51 -15.99 16.57
CA LYS A 85 19.81 -16.29 17.21
C LYS A 85 20.60 -15.01 17.50
N TYR A 86 20.40 -13.95 16.71
CA TYR A 86 21.08 -12.67 16.84
C TYR A 86 20.39 -11.66 17.79
N ILE A 87 19.22 -12.03 18.35
CA ILE A 87 18.54 -11.21 19.36
C ILE A 87 19.44 -11.12 20.60
N SER A 88 19.68 -9.89 21.07
CA SER A 88 20.51 -9.68 22.26
C SER A 88 19.91 -10.38 23.49
N MET A 89 20.76 -10.80 24.43
CA MET A 89 20.28 -11.48 25.64
C MET A 89 19.26 -10.63 26.42
N SER A 90 19.44 -9.31 26.44
CA SER A 90 18.51 -8.36 27.04
C SER A 90 17.13 -8.33 26.38
N HIS A 91 17.02 -8.64 25.08
CA HIS A 91 15.77 -8.63 24.34
C HIS A 91 15.14 -10.03 24.17
N LYS A 92 15.85 -11.12 24.47
CA LYS A 92 15.29 -12.48 24.52
C LYS A 92 14.19 -12.64 25.58
N ASN A 93 14.14 -11.72 26.54
CA ASN A 93 13.12 -11.69 27.60
C ASN A 93 11.93 -10.79 27.26
N LEU A 94 11.89 -10.18 26.06
CA LEU A 94 10.73 -9.41 25.63
C LEU A 94 9.49 -10.32 25.54
N PRO A 95 8.30 -9.88 25.98
CA PRO A 95 7.14 -10.76 26.07
C PRO A 95 6.62 -11.24 24.70
N LEU A 96 6.85 -10.49 23.62
CA LEU A 96 6.22 -10.72 22.32
C LEU A 96 7.21 -11.04 21.19
N TRP A 97 8.48 -11.35 21.47
CA TRP A 97 9.47 -11.47 20.39
C TRP A 97 9.19 -12.69 19.48
N LYS A 98 8.66 -13.80 20.04
CA LYS A 98 8.31 -15.01 19.29
C LYS A 98 7.17 -14.75 18.31
N GLU A 99 6.15 -14.03 18.76
CA GLU A 99 5.01 -13.65 17.95
C GLU A 99 5.40 -12.61 16.91
N TYR A 100 6.25 -11.65 17.28
CA TYR A 100 6.80 -10.67 16.35
C TYR A 100 7.58 -11.38 15.24
N TYR A 101 8.43 -12.36 15.59
CA TYR A 101 9.14 -13.23 14.65
C TYR A 101 8.19 -13.94 13.68
N ARG A 102 7.17 -14.64 14.20
CA ARG A 102 6.23 -15.42 13.40
C ARG A 102 5.52 -14.58 12.33
N CYS A 103 5.29 -13.30 12.61
CA CYS A 103 4.61 -12.39 11.69
C CYS A 103 5.55 -11.73 10.67
N MET A 104 6.87 -11.81 10.85
CA MET A 104 7.84 -11.30 9.88
C MET A 104 8.04 -12.30 8.74
N LYS A 105 7.28 -12.12 7.65
CA LYS A 105 7.50 -12.85 6.40
C LYS A 105 8.62 -12.17 5.60
N ILE A 106 9.86 -12.59 5.81
CA ILE A 106 11.01 -12.16 4.99
C ILE A 106 11.11 -13.15 3.82
N THR A 107 10.66 -12.72 2.65
CA THR A 107 10.73 -13.46 1.39
C THR A 107 11.58 -12.69 0.38
N ALA A 108 12.01 -13.34 -0.70
CA ALA A 108 12.71 -12.68 -1.79
C ALA A 108 11.94 -11.47 -2.35
N GLU A 109 10.60 -11.54 -2.42
CA GLU A 109 9.74 -10.44 -2.88
C GLU A 109 9.61 -9.29 -1.88
N THR A 110 9.77 -9.56 -0.59
CA THR A 110 9.55 -8.57 0.48
C THR A 110 10.85 -7.98 1.02
N LYS A 111 12.01 -8.58 0.72
CA LYS A 111 13.33 -8.16 1.26
C LYS A 111 13.62 -6.68 1.02
N GLU A 112 13.45 -6.18 -0.19
CA GLU A 112 13.72 -4.77 -0.52
C GLU A 112 12.80 -3.82 0.26
N ASN A 113 11.56 -4.25 0.51
CA ASN A 113 10.63 -3.47 1.31
C ASN A 113 11.04 -3.42 2.80
N TYR A 114 11.66 -4.47 3.33
CA TYR A 114 12.22 -4.46 4.68
C TYR A 114 13.48 -3.60 4.76
N ILE A 115 14.40 -3.71 3.79
CA ILE A 115 15.61 -2.89 3.74
C ILE A 115 15.25 -1.41 3.65
N ASN A 116 14.35 -1.05 2.73
CA ASN A 116 14.05 0.36 2.45
C ASN A 116 13.00 0.98 3.38
N ASN A 117 12.15 0.17 4.03
CA ASN A 117 11.02 0.66 4.82
C ASN A 117 10.80 -0.14 6.11
N LEU A 118 11.89 -0.53 6.77
CA LEU A 118 11.88 -1.42 7.92
C LEU A 118 10.85 -1.03 8.99
N THR A 119 10.92 0.21 9.48
CA THR A 119 10.02 0.70 10.53
C THR A 119 8.56 0.56 10.12
N LYS A 120 8.24 0.91 8.88
CA LYS A 120 6.88 0.82 8.35
C LYS A 120 6.39 -0.63 8.25
N GLN A 121 7.24 -1.59 7.90
CA GLN A 121 6.83 -2.99 7.87
C GLN A 121 6.73 -3.58 9.28
N GLY A 122 7.69 -3.30 10.15
CA GLY A 122 7.65 -3.72 11.55
C GLY A 122 6.41 -3.22 12.29
N CYS A 123 5.98 -1.97 12.06
CA CYS A 123 4.73 -1.46 12.62
C CYS A 123 3.50 -2.22 12.12
N LYS A 124 3.45 -2.62 10.84
CA LYS A 124 2.34 -3.44 10.34
C LYS A 124 2.40 -4.86 10.88
N ASN A 125 3.60 -5.42 11.05
CA ASN A 125 3.79 -6.76 11.61
C ASN A 125 3.27 -6.82 13.04
N GLY A 126 3.52 -5.80 13.86
CA GLY A 126 2.94 -5.73 15.20
C GLY A 126 1.41 -5.63 15.18
N ILE A 127 0.81 -4.97 14.18
CA ILE A 127 -0.66 -4.96 14.00
C ILE A 127 -1.17 -6.36 13.60
N ASN A 128 -0.54 -6.98 12.60
CA ASN A 128 -0.89 -8.33 12.15
C ASN A 128 -0.72 -9.37 13.26
N MET A 129 0.26 -9.19 14.14
CA MET A 129 0.50 -10.02 15.30
C MET A 129 -0.69 -9.99 16.28
N ALA A 130 -1.23 -8.81 16.56
CA ALA A 130 -2.40 -8.66 17.40
C ALA A 130 -3.68 -9.20 16.73
N ILE A 131 -3.82 -9.03 15.41
CA ILE A 131 -4.93 -9.62 14.64
C ILE A 131 -4.88 -11.16 14.70
N ALA A 132 -3.68 -11.74 14.56
CA ALA A 132 -3.49 -13.18 14.49
C ALA A 132 -3.40 -13.88 15.87
N ASN A 133 -3.38 -13.14 16.98
CA ASN A 133 -3.26 -13.71 18.32
C ASN A 133 -4.23 -13.01 19.31
N PRO A 134 -5.30 -13.68 19.75
CA PRO A 134 -6.30 -13.09 20.64
C PRO A 134 -5.77 -12.75 22.05
N ASN A 135 -4.60 -13.28 22.41
CA ASN A 135 -3.91 -12.97 23.68
C ASN A 135 -3.10 -11.67 23.61
N ILE A 136 -3.05 -11.00 22.45
CA ILE A 136 -2.33 -9.74 22.25
C ILE A 136 -3.34 -8.63 21.98
N MET A 137 -3.23 -7.54 22.73
CA MET A 137 -3.97 -6.31 22.50
C MET A 137 -3.06 -5.18 22.10
N ILE A 138 -3.55 -4.31 21.21
CA ILE A 138 -2.92 -3.03 20.94
C ILE A 138 -3.66 -1.95 21.69
N TYR A 139 -2.92 -1.16 22.47
CA TYR A 139 -3.40 0.09 23.02
C TYR A 139 -2.85 1.22 22.16
N PHE A 140 -3.75 1.89 21.45
CA PHE A 140 -3.41 2.95 20.51
C PHE A 140 -3.77 4.32 21.12
N VAL A 141 -2.74 5.08 21.49
CA VAL A 141 -2.90 6.42 22.07
C VAL A 141 -3.03 7.45 20.95
N LEU A 142 -4.16 8.15 20.92
CA LEU A 142 -4.52 9.17 19.92
C LEU A 142 -4.06 10.58 20.30
N ASP A 143 -3.57 10.78 21.52
CA ASP A 143 -3.19 12.09 22.03
C ASP A 143 -2.15 12.79 21.16
N LYS A 144 -2.34 14.10 20.98
CA LYS A 144 -1.48 14.99 20.18
C LYS A 144 -1.42 14.63 18.68
N LEU A 145 -2.19 13.64 18.21
CA LEU A 145 -2.27 13.27 16.79
C LEU A 145 -3.18 14.23 16.02
N ASN A 146 -2.64 14.86 14.98
CA ASN A 146 -3.46 15.65 14.06
C ASN A 146 -4.13 14.72 13.02
N MET A 147 -5.41 14.41 13.24
CA MET A 147 -6.15 13.46 12.42
C MET A 147 -6.30 13.88 10.96
N ASN A 148 -6.46 15.19 10.69
CA ASN A 148 -6.56 15.70 9.32
C ASN A 148 -5.29 15.41 8.52
N PHE A 149 -4.11 15.57 9.15
CA PHE A 149 -2.84 15.23 8.52
C PHE A 149 -2.69 13.72 8.29
N VAL A 150 -3.25 12.89 9.18
CA VAL A 150 -3.30 11.44 8.98
C VAL A 150 -4.17 11.10 7.77
N THR A 151 -5.38 11.62 7.66
CA THR A 151 -6.30 11.28 6.57
C THR A 151 -5.85 11.86 5.23
N ASP A 152 -5.33 13.08 5.19
CA ASP A 152 -4.88 13.73 3.95
C ASP A 152 -3.47 13.32 3.51
N LYS A 153 -2.75 12.53 4.32
CA LYS A 153 -1.35 12.14 4.08
C LYS A 153 -0.45 13.36 3.82
N ALA A 154 -0.65 14.41 4.60
CA ALA A 154 0.07 15.67 4.43
C ALA A 154 1.60 15.46 4.47
N LYS A 155 2.34 16.11 3.56
CA LYS A 155 3.81 15.93 3.43
C LYS A 155 4.58 16.24 4.73
N LYS A 156 4.09 17.19 5.55
CA LYS A 156 4.67 17.52 6.87
C LYS A 156 4.61 16.36 7.88
N PHE A 157 3.71 15.39 7.69
CA PHE A 157 3.58 14.19 8.53
C PHE A 157 3.97 12.90 7.80
N LYS A 158 4.63 13.01 6.64
CA LYS A 158 5.05 11.85 5.84
C LYS A 158 6.06 10.96 6.58
N SER A 159 6.76 11.51 7.57
CA SER A 159 7.71 10.82 8.46
C SER A 159 7.08 10.22 9.73
N SER A 160 5.83 10.55 10.07
CA SER A 160 5.16 9.97 11.24
C SER A 160 4.61 8.59 10.90
N TYR A 161 5.25 7.56 11.45
CA TYR A 161 4.81 6.16 11.31
C TYR A 161 3.42 5.94 11.92
N THR A 162 3.05 6.69 12.97
CA THR A 162 1.73 6.64 13.62
C THR A 162 0.57 6.91 12.66
N GLY A 163 0.72 7.85 11.72
CA GLY A 163 -0.30 8.06 10.70
C GLY A 163 -0.40 6.88 9.71
N ILE A 164 0.71 6.19 9.43
CA ILE A 164 0.71 4.98 8.60
C ILE A 164 0.02 3.82 9.32
N GLU A 165 0.34 3.62 10.59
CA GLU A 165 -0.25 2.62 11.49
C GLU A 165 -1.76 2.77 11.54
N LEU A 166 -2.25 3.97 11.89
CA LEU A 166 -3.68 4.22 12.03
C LEU A 166 -4.45 4.00 10.73
N ARG A 167 -3.88 4.44 9.59
CA ARG A 167 -4.47 4.15 8.27
C ARG A 167 -4.42 2.66 7.92
N TYR A 168 -3.44 1.91 8.42
CA TYR A 168 -3.37 0.47 8.22
C TYR A 168 -4.47 -0.22 9.01
N ILE A 169 -4.62 0.11 10.30
CA ILE A 169 -5.72 -0.38 11.15
C ILE A 169 -7.07 -0.10 10.51
N TYR A 170 -7.32 1.13 10.05
CA TYR A 170 -8.57 1.48 9.36
C TYR A 170 -8.89 0.54 8.18
N ARG A 171 -7.88 0.15 7.40
CA ARG A 171 -8.08 -0.72 6.23
C ARG A 171 -8.29 -2.19 6.56
N HIS A 172 -7.94 -2.60 7.77
CA HIS A 172 -8.04 -3.97 8.27
C HIS A 172 -8.99 -4.01 9.49
N TRP A 173 -9.90 -3.04 9.60
CA TRP A 173 -10.66 -2.85 10.83
C TRP A 173 -11.62 -4.01 11.13
N SER A 174 -12.17 -4.66 10.10
CA SER A 174 -13.01 -5.85 10.24
C SER A 174 -12.30 -6.97 11.01
N GLU A 175 -11.01 -7.16 10.74
CA GLU A 175 -10.15 -8.16 11.38
C GLU A 175 -9.58 -7.67 12.72
N ALA A 176 -9.34 -6.36 12.84
CA ALA A 176 -8.58 -5.79 13.95
C ALA A 176 -9.43 -5.29 15.14
N LYS A 177 -10.75 -5.11 14.95
CA LYS A 177 -11.63 -4.44 15.92
C LYS A 177 -11.62 -5.05 17.33
N GLU A 178 -11.42 -6.35 17.45
CA GLU A 178 -11.39 -7.05 18.75
C GLU A 178 -10.02 -7.02 19.44
N SER A 179 -8.96 -6.72 18.67
CA SER A 179 -7.57 -6.73 19.16
C SER A 179 -7.02 -5.33 19.47
N ILE A 180 -7.78 -4.27 19.18
CA ILE A 180 -7.29 -2.89 19.26
C ILE A 180 -8.24 -2.01 20.07
N VAL A 181 -7.69 -1.31 21.06
CA VAL A 181 -8.39 -0.33 21.89
C VAL A 181 -7.74 1.03 21.69
N PHE A 182 -8.58 2.07 21.54
CA PHE A 182 -8.12 3.44 21.37
C PHE A 182 -8.25 4.22 22.66
N PHE A 183 -7.26 5.05 22.94
CA PHE A 183 -7.26 5.95 24.09
C PHE A 183 -7.08 7.41 23.65
N GLU A 184 -7.89 8.30 24.19
CA GLU A 184 -7.74 9.75 24.07
C GLU A 184 -7.91 10.36 25.46
N LYS A 185 -6.95 11.18 25.89
CA LYS A 185 -6.88 11.79 27.23
C LYS A 185 -7.06 10.76 28.35
N ASN A 186 -6.39 9.62 28.23
CA ASN A 186 -6.44 8.48 29.18
C ASN A 186 -7.82 7.81 29.31
N LYS A 187 -8.76 8.08 28.40
CA LYS A 187 -10.07 7.40 28.36
C LYS A 187 -10.16 6.52 27.13
N GLU A 188 -10.75 5.33 27.30
CA GLU A 188 -11.09 4.48 26.17
C GLU A 188 -12.12 5.20 25.28
N VAL A 189 -11.88 5.17 23.98
CA VAL A 189 -12.76 5.76 22.97
C VAL A 189 -13.00 4.76 21.85
N LYS A 190 -14.12 4.93 21.13
CA LYS A 190 -14.35 4.20 19.88
C LYS A 190 -13.35 4.64 18.83
N ALA A 191 -13.14 3.79 17.81
CA ALA A 191 -12.24 4.11 16.71
C ALA A 191 -12.61 5.46 16.05
N PRO A 192 -11.63 6.26 15.59
CA PRO A 192 -11.87 7.62 15.09
C PRO A 192 -12.85 7.75 13.90
N TRP A 193 -13.10 6.66 13.19
CA TRP A 193 -14.02 6.57 12.06
C TRP A 193 -15.40 6.01 12.42
N ILE A 194 -15.61 5.55 13.67
CA ILE A 194 -16.89 5.05 14.14
C ILE A 194 -17.66 6.15 14.87
N LYS A 195 -16.99 6.88 15.77
CA LYS A 195 -17.62 7.92 16.60
C LYS A 195 -16.67 9.10 16.79
N GLY A 196 -17.24 10.30 16.83
CA GLY A 196 -16.54 11.54 17.17
C GLY A 196 -16.29 12.44 15.97
N LYS A 197 -15.46 13.46 16.18
CA LYS A 197 -15.24 14.60 15.26
C LYS A 197 -14.56 14.28 13.92
N TYR A 198 -14.10 13.06 13.70
CA TYR A 198 -13.26 12.71 12.55
C TYR A 198 -13.90 11.77 11.54
N ILE A 199 -15.17 11.42 11.72
CA ILE A 199 -15.90 10.51 10.81
C ILE A 199 -15.79 11.00 9.36
N ASP A 200 -16.16 12.25 9.08
CA ASP A 200 -16.12 12.83 7.73
C ASP A 200 -14.71 12.84 7.11
N ALA A 201 -13.68 13.03 7.93
CA ALA A 201 -12.29 13.02 7.46
C ALA A 201 -11.86 11.61 7.00
N TRP A 202 -12.27 10.58 7.74
CA TRP A 202 -12.04 9.18 7.39
C TRP A 202 -12.88 8.73 6.21
N GLU A 203 -14.12 9.20 6.10
CA GLU A 203 -14.97 8.95 4.92
C GLU A 203 -14.36 9.56 3.65
N ARG A 204 -13.91 10.81 3.70
CA ARG A 204 -13.17 11.44 2.59
C ARG A 204 -11.90 10.65 2.23
N TYR A 205 -11.16 10.15 3.22
CA TYR A 205 -10.01 9.29 2.99
C TYR A 205 -10.40 7.99 2.27
N ALA A 206 -11.48 7.34 2.71
CA ALA A 206 -12.00 6.11 2.12
C ALA A 206 -12.36 6.32 0.65
N ASN A 207 -13.11 7.39 0.36
CA ASN A 207 -13.52 7.77 -0.97
C ASN A 207 -12.32 8.05 -1.88
N LYS A 208 -11.36 8.89 -1.45
CA LYS A 208 -10.12 9.16 -2.19
C LYS A 208 -9.35 7.86 -2.50
N ARG A 209 -9.31 6.92 -1.55
CA ARG A 209 -8.65 5.62 -1.74
C ARG A 209 -9.39 4.75 -2.75
N ALA A 210 -10.72 4.65 -2.65
CA ALA A 210 -11.56 3.86 -3.54
C ALA A 210 -11.40 4.32 -5.00
N TYR A 211 -11.52 5.62 -5.26
CA TYR A 211 -11.31 6.18 -6.60
C TYR A 211 -9.94 5.85 -7.18
N ARG A 212 -8.88 5.94 -6.36
CA ARG A 212 -7.53 5.61 -6.80
C ARG A 212 -7.37 4.11 -7.12
N LEU A 213 -7.99 3.23 -6.35
CA LEU A 213 -7.95 1.78 -6.60
C LEU A 213 -8.73 1.41 -7.86
N LEU A 214 -9.92 1.99 -8.04
CA LEU A 214 -10.71 1.82 -9.25
C LEU A 214 -9.93 2.28 -10.49
N GLY A 215 -9.31 3.46 -10.44
CA GLY A 215 -8.47 3.96 -11.53
C GLY A 215 -7.23 3.11 -11.81
N LYS A 216 -6.73 2.31 -10.84
CA LYS A 216 -5.67 1.32 -11.09
C LYS A 216 -6.21 0.07 -11.76
N LYS A 217 -7.37 -0.44 -11.30
CA LYS A 217 -8.03 -1.61 -11.91
C LYS A 217 -8.39 -1.34 -13.37
N ILE A 218 -8.95 -0.16 -13.67
CA ILE A 218 -9.29 0.24 -15.03
C ILE A 218 -8.05 0.29 -15.93
N ARG A 219 -6.96 0.90 -15.46
CA ARG A 219 -5.69 0.93 -16.24
C ARG A 219 -5.15 -0.45 -16.52
N LYS A 220 -5.10 -1.32 -15.50
CA LYS A 220 -4.66 -2.70 -15.66
C LYS A 220 -5.52 -3.46 -16.67
N ALA A 221 -6.85 -3.27 -16.65
CA ALA A 221 -7.76 -3.90 -17.60
C ALA A 221 -7.56 -3.40 -19.05
N ILE A 222 -7.20 -2.11 -19.23
CA ILE A 222 -6.84 -1.56 -20.54
C ILE A 222 -5.54 -2.19 -21.04
N GLU A 223 -4.50 -2.20 -20.20
CA GLU A 223 -3.19 -2.81 -20.51
C GLU A 223 -3.32 -4.30 -20.88
N GLU A 224 -4.12 -5.07 -20.12
CA GLU A 224 -4.39 -6.48 -20.43
C GLU A 224 -5.15 -6.66 -21.74
N ARG A 225 -6.05 -5.73 -22.10
CA ARG A 225 -6.78 -5.78 -23.37
C ARG A 225 -5.88 -5.44 -24.55
N GLU A 226 -5.01 -4.45 -24.41
CA GLU A 226 -4.02 -4.09 -25.43
C GLU A 226 -3.03 -5.24 -25.66
N ALA A 227 -2.55 -5.88 -24.60
CA ALA A 227 -1.67 -7.05 -24.69
C ALA A 227 -2.34 -8.22 -25.43
N ARG A 228 -3.61 -8.53 -25.11
CA ARG A 228 -4.37 -9.57 -25.83
C ARG A 228 -4.56 -9.24 -27.30
N ALA A 229 -4.97 -8.01 -27.62
CA ALA A 229 -5.16 -7.59 -29.01
C ALA A 229 -3.85 -7.67 -29.83
N PHE A 230 -2.71 -7.35 -29.21
CA PHE A 230 -1.40 -7.48 -29.84
C PHE A 230 -1.02 -8.95 -30.07
N GLN A 231 -1.32 -9.83 -29.10
CA GLN A 231 -1.09 -11.26 -29.23
C GLN A 231 -1.97 -11.89 -30.33
N GLU A 232 -3.26 -11.57 -30.35
CA GLU A 232 -4.21 -12.02 -31.39
C GLU A 232 -3.77 -11.57 -32.79
N LEU A 233 -3.26 -10.35 -32.93
CA LEU A 233 -2.71 -9.85 -34.19
C LEU A 233 -1.48 -10.65 -34.63
N ASN A 234 -0.53 -10.90 -33.72
CA ASN A 234 0.67 -11.69 -34.03
C ASN A 234 0.33 -13.13 -34.40
N GLU A 235 -0.61 -13.77 -33.70
CA GLU A 235 -1.10 -15.11 -34.03
C GLU A 235 -1.80 -15.15 -35.39
N SER A 236 -2.59 -14.11 -35.73
CA SER A 236 -3.22 -13.97 -37.04
C SER A 236 -2.18 -13.82 -38.17
N ILE A 237 -1.13 -13.02 -37.96
CA ILE A 237 -0.01 -12.86 -38.90
C ILE A 237 0.74 -14.19 -39.08
N LEU A 238 0.96 -14.96 -38.02
CA LEU A 238 1.64 -16.25 -38.10
C LEU A 238 0.81 -17.34 -38.80
N GLN A 239 -0.52 -17.30 -38.69
CA GLN A 239 -1.42 -18.22 -39.38
C GLN A 239 -1.59 -17.88 -40.87
N HIS A 240 -1.54 -16.60 -41.23
CA HIS A 240 -1.51 -16.17 -42.62
C HIS A 240 -0.06 -16.15 -43.09
N ARG A 241 0.51 -17.33 -43.36
CA ARG A 241 1.79 -17.46 -44.07
C ARG A 241 1.70 -16.57 -45.31
N PRO A 242 2.62 -15.60 -45.53
CA PRO A 242 2.58 -14.81 -46.74
C PRO A 242 2.67 -15.78 -47.91
N THR A 243 1.64 -15.85 -48.76
CA THR A 243 1.88 -16.40 -50.09
C THR A 243 2.95 -15.51 -50.73
N HIS A 244 3.83 -16.10 -51.53
CA HIS A 244 4.98 -15.44 -52.16
C HIS A 244 4.61 -14.13 -52.88
N GLU A 245 3.33 -13.95 -53.21
CA GLU A 245 2.71 -12.79 -53.85
C GLU A 245 2.55 -11.55 -52.92
N TYR A 246 2.48 -11.72 -51.60
CA TYR A 246 2.36 -10.60 -50.65
C TYR A 246 3.72 -9.97 -50.30
N MET A 247 4.78 -10.78 -50.24
CA MET A 247 6.15 -10.32 -50.00
C MET A 247 6.67 -9.47 -51.17
N ASP A 248 6.33 -9.84 -52.41
CA ASP A 248 6.66 -9.07 -53.63
C ASP A 248 6.01 -7.68 -53.66
N LYS A 249 4.83 -7.51 -53.04
CA LYS A 249 4.14 -6.22 -52.98
C LYS A 249 4.73 -5.30 -51.93
N GLU A 250 5.10 -5.80 -50.76
CA GLU A 250 5.77 -4.99 -49.73
C GLU A 250 7.19 -4.60 -50.15
N GLU A 251 7.92 -5.51 -50.83
CA GLU A 251 9.24 -5.21 -51.37
C GLU A 251 9.17 -4.17 -52.49
N LYS A 252 8.19 -4.25 -53.40
CA LYS A 252 7.92 -3.20 -54.39
C LYS A 252 7.53 -1.87 -53.76
N TYR A 253 6.71 -1.87 -52.70
CA TYR A 253 6.33 -0.63 -52.00
C TYR A 253 7.50 0.01 -51.26
N TRP A 254 8.36 -0.81 -50.65
CA TRP A 254 9.59 -0.39 -49.99
C TRP A 254 10.59 0.18 -51.00
N GLU A 255 10.81 -0.49 -52.14
CA GLU A 255 11.68 0.01 -53.20
C GLU A 255 11.11 1.30 -53.86
N LEU A 256 9.79 1.39 -54.07
CA LEU A 256 9.13 2.63 -54.51
C LEU A 256 9.35 3.77 -53.51
N SER A 257 9.28 3.50 -52.21
CA SER A 257 9.51 4.52 -51.17
C SER A 257 10.97 5.00 -51.13
N LYS A 258 11.94 4.11 -51.38
CA LYS A 258 13.36 4.48 -51.54
C LYS A 258 13.61 5.28 -52.82
N LEU A 259 12.93 4.94 -53.92
CA LEU A 259 13.04 5.66 -55.19
C LEU A 259 12.48 7.09 -55.08
N ILE A 260 11.34 7.25 -54.40
CA ILE A 260 10.71 8.56 -54.11
C ILE A 260 11.60 9.40 -53.18
N ALA A 261 12.26 8.79 -52.20
CA ALA A 261 13.21 9.47 -51.33
C ALA A 261 14.47 9.94 -52.08
N LYS A 262 15.02 9.11 -52.99
CA LYS A 262 16.18 9.44 -53.83
C LYS A 262 15.87 10.51 -54.89
N THR A 263 14.67 10.50 -55.46
CA THR A 263 14.25 11.51 -56.45
C THR A 263 13.89 12.86 -55.83
N SER A 264 13.73 12.93 -54.50
CA SER A 264 13.43 14.16 -53.77
C SER A 264 14.68 14.97 -53.37
N GLU A 265 15.90 14.48 -53.64
CA GLU A 265 17.14 15.22 -53.35
C GLU A 265 17.69 16.04 -54.54
N VAL A 266 17.07 15.97 -55.72
CA VAL A 266 17.45 16.80 -56.88
C VAL A 266 16.49 17.98 -57.04
N HIS A 267 16.86 19.05 -56.35
CA HIS A 267 16.45 20.45 -56.47
C HIS A 267 15.10 20.95 -55.89
N PRO A 268 15.14 22.11 -55.17
CA PRO A 268 13.98 22.71 -54.52
C PRO A 268 13.33 23.79 -55.41
N LYS A 269 12.00 23.75 -55.47
CA LYS A 269 11.02 24.86 -55.62
C LYS A 269 9.95 24.57 -56.67
N LYS A 270 8.71 24.80 -56.22
CA LYS A 270 7.46 24.87 -56.98
C LYS A 270 6.99 23.55 -57.60
N ILE A 271 6.00 22.92 -56.95
CA ILE A 271 4.65 22.73 -57.50
C ILE A 271 3.72 22.59 -56.30
N GLN A 272 2.96 23.66 -56.05
CA GLN A 272 1.71 23.59 -55.30
C GLN A 272 0.69 22.85 -56.18
N ASN A 273 -0.16 22.06 -55.52
CA ASN A 273 -1.44 21.56 -56.01
C ASN A 273 -1.37 20.64 -57.24
N THR A 274 -1.59 19.35 -57.02
CA THR A 274 -2.85 18.66 -57.42
C THR A 274 -2.78 17.17 -57.02
N GLN A 275 -3.82 16.71 -56.32
CA GLN A 275 -4.23 15.32 -56.07
C GLN A 275 -3.43 14.46 -55.07
N VAL A 276 -3.62 14.75 -53.77
CA VAL A 276 -3.62 13.72 -52.71
C VAL A 276 -5.05 13.59 -52.19
N SER A 277 -5.84 12.75 -52.87
CA SER A 277 -7.23 12.44 -52.53
C SER A 277 -7.41 10.95 -52.75
N THR A 278 -7.02 10.09 -51.80
CA THR A 278 -8.04 9.32 -51.06
C THR A 278 -7.52 8.73 -49.74
N PHE A 279 -6.23 8.86 -49.41
CA PHE A 279 -5.65 8.17 -48.24
C PHE A 279 -5.68 8.96 -46.92
N GLN A 280 -5.83 10.30 -46.95
CA GLN A 280 -5.96 11.12 -45.74
C GLN A 280 -7.37 11.10 -45.12
N LYS A 281 -8.42 10.80 -45.88
CA LYS A 281 -9.80 10.70 -45.36
C LYS A 281 -10.02 9.51 -44.42
N ASN A 282 -9.25 8.43 -44.56
CA ASN A 282 -9.38 7.23 -43.70
C ASN A 282 -8.60 7.34 -42.38
N LYS A 283 -7.53 8.14 -42.31
CA LYS A 283 -6.84 8.43 -41.04
C LYS A 283 -7.62 9.39 -40.13
N GLU A 284 -8.37 10.33 -40.69
CA GLU A 284 -9.18 11.26 -39.88
C GLU A 284 -10.43 10.61 -39.25
N LYS A 285 -11.03 9.59 -39.87
CA LYS A 285 -12.18 8.86 -39.27
C LYS A 285 -11.76 8.04 -38.05
N GLY A 286 -10.57 7.44 -38.07
CA GLY A 286 -9.99 6.76 -36.91
C GLY A 286 -9.68 7.74 -35.77
N PHE A 287 -9.03 8.87 -36.07
CA PHE A 287 -8.65 9.87 -35.06
C PHE A 287 -9.83 10.65 -34.46
N ARG A 288 -10.92 10.89 -35.22
CA ARG A 288 -12.12 11.51 -34.66
C ARG A 288 -12.84 10.61 -33.65
N SER A 289 -12.77 9.28 -33.78
CA SER A 289 -13.38 8.34 -32.81
C SER A 289 -12.72 8.38 -31.42
N PHE A 290 -11.42 8.68 -31.34
CA PHE A 290 -10.68 8.73 -30.07
C PHE A 290 -10.77 10.08 -29.35
N LYS A 291 -11.06 11.17 -30.06
CA LYS A 291 -11.27 12.48 -29.42
C LYS A 291 -12.62 12.54 -28.71
N THR A 292 -13.66 11.91 -29.26
CA THR A 292 -15.00 11.84 -28.66
C THR A 292 -15.04 11.01 -27.37
N LEU A 293 -14.21 9.97 -27.24
CA LEU A 293 -14.09 9.17 -26.00
C LEU A 293 -13.40 9.93 -24.86
N ARG A 294 -12.46 10.84 -25.18
CA ARG A 294 -11.83 11.73 -24.20
C ARG A 294 -12.80 12.84 -23.73
N GLU A 295 -13.75 13.24 -24.57
CA GLU A 295 -14.77 14.25 -24.24
C GLU A 295 -15.96 13.68 -23.43
N PHE A 296 -16.28 12.39 -23.55
CA PHE A 296 -17.28 11.73 -22.69
C PHE A 296 -16.88 11.63 -21.21
N GLY A 297 -15.59 11.76 -20.90
CA GLY A 297 -15.07 11.80 -19.52
C GLY A 297 -15.41 13.09 -18.74
N ASN A 298 -15.94 14.12 -19.39
CA ASN A 298 -16.14 15.45 -18.79
C ASN A 298 -17.59 15.89 -18.60
N LYS A 299 -18.60 15.01 -18.70
CA LYS A 299 -19.98 15.36 -18.33
C LYS A 299 -20.27 15.08 -16.85
N LYS A 300 -19.95 16.06 -16.01
CA LYS A 300 -20.47 16.21 -14.63
C LYS A 300 -21.97 16.57 -14.71
N ALA A 301 -22.84 15.68 -14.26
CA ALA A 301 -24.07 15.99 -13.50
C ALA A 301 -24.93 14.73 -13.23
N THR A 302 -24.97 13.76 -14.14
CA THR A 302 -25.93 12.63 -14.02
C THR A 302 -25.34 11.38 -13.34
N VAL A 303 -24.02 11.38 -13.09
CA VAL A 303 -23.27 10.22 -12.58
C VAL A 303 -23.35 10.08 -11.04
N ASN A 304 -23.87 11.08 -10.33
CA ASN A 304 -23.93 11.06 -8.87
C ASN A 304 -24.95 10.06 -8.30
N ASN A 305 -26.05 9.78 -9.00
CA ASN A 305 -27.10 8.89 -8.47
C ASN A 305 -26.76 7.40 -8.67
N CYS A 306 -26.11 7.03 -9.78
CA CYS A 306 -25.67 5.66 -10.03
C CYS A 306 -24.44 5.28 -9.20
N LYS A 307 -23.56 6.25 -8.89
CA LYS A 307 -22.39 6.05 -8.03
C LYS A 307 -22.75 5.86 -6.55
N LYS A 308 -23.82 6.49 -6.07
CA LYS A 308 -24.30 6.32 -4.69
C LYS A 308 -24.79 4.88 -4.44
N LYS A 309 -25.63 4.34 -5.34
CA LYS A 309 -26.13 2.96 -5.25
C LYS A 309 -25.04 1.90 -5.37
N GLN A 310 -24.02 2.11 -6.21
CA GLN A 310 -22.88 1.18 -6.28
C GLN A 310 -21.97 1.24 -5.04
N LEU A 311 -21.85 2.41 -4.40
CA LEU A 311 -21.09 2.53 -3.15
C LEU A 311 -21.81 1.89 -1.96
N GLU A 312 -23.15 1.96 -1.89
CA GLU A 312 -23.97 1.25 -0.89
C GLU A 312 -23.80 -0.27 -1.01
N TYR A 313 -23.83 -0.82 -2.23
CA TYR A 313 -23.60 -2.26 -2.49
C TYR A 313 -22.21 -2.75 -2.04
N TYR A 314 -21.16 -1.93 -2.19
CA TYR A 314 -19.82 -2.29 -1.70
C TYR A 314 -19.67 -2.10 -0.19
N PHE A 315 -20.45 -1.22 0.45
CA PHE A 315 -20.43 -1.04 1.90
C PHE A 315 -21.10 -2.23 2.61
N GLU A 316 -22.17 -2.79 2.04
CA GLU A 316 -22.84 -3.98 2.57
C GLU A 316 -22.02 -5.27 2.43
N LEU A 317 -21.14 -5.35 1.42
CA LEU A 317 -20.18 -6.46 1.27
C LEU A 317 -18.91 -6.32 2.14
N SER A 318 -18.81 -5.23 2.92
CA SER A 318 -17.64 -4.89 3.74
C SER A 318 -17.92 -4.85 5.25
N ILE A 319 -19.17 -5.08 5.67
CA ILE A 319 -19.57 -5.31 7.07
C ILE A 319 -19.54 -6.82 7.30
#